data_AF-A0A167T7N9-F1
#
_entry.id   AF-A0A167T7N9-F1
#
_cell.length_a   1.000
_cell.length_b   1.000
_cell.length_c   1.000
_cell.angle_alpha   90.00
_cell.angle_beta   90.00
_cell.angle_gamma   90.00
#
_symmetry.space_group_name_H-M   'P 1'
#
loop_
_entity.id
_entity.type
_entity.pdbx_description
1 polymer ?
#
loop_
_entity_poly.entity_id
_entity_poly.type
_entity_poly.pdbx_seq_one_letter_code
_entity_poly.pdbx_strand_id
1 'polypeptide(L)'
;SQLELGILHLESKISELRKEREARLAFAIAHKALVSPLRRTPPEIFTQIFLHCVEENLEHPMTPIHLASICSRWRSIALSSPQLW
;
A
#
# COMPACT_ATOMS: atom_id res chain seq x y z
N SER A 1 -31.63 33.24 -4.11
CA SER A 1 -32.16 32.49 -5.27
C SER A 1 -31.85 31.00 -5.11
N GLN A 2 -32.51 30.08 -5.83
CA GLN A 2 -32.13 28.66 -5.79
C GLN A 2 -30.68 28.42 -6.24
N LEU A 3 -30.13 29.28 -7.11
CA LEU A 3 -28.72 29.25 -7.51
C LEU A 3 -27.76 29.51 -6.36
N GLU A 4 -28.01 30.52 -5.52
CA GLU A 4 -27.13 30.84 -4.38
C GLU A 4 -27.05 29.67 -3.39
N LEU A 5 -28.18 29.01 -3.13
CA LEU A 5 -28.22 27.81 -2.28
C LEU A 5 -27.41 26.66 -2.89
N GLY A 6 -27.49 26.48 -4.22
CA GLY A 6 -26.69 25.49 -4.95
C GLY A 6 -25.19 25.79 -4.90
N ILE A 7 -24.80 27.06 -5.04
CA ILE A 7 -23.40 27.51 -4.91
C ILE A 7 -22.87 27.21 -3.52
N LEU A 8 -23.60 27.62 -2.46
CA LEU A 8 -23.19 27.38 -1.07
C LEU A 8 -23.04 25.88 -0.75
N HIS A 9 -23.94 25.04 -1.28
CA HIS A 9 -23.86 23.60 -1.09
C HIS A 9 -22.60 23.00 -1.75
N LEU A 10 -22.30 23.39 -2.99
CA LEU A 10 -21.11 22.91 -3.70
C LEU A 10 -19.82 23.40 -3.03
N GLU A 11 -19.77 24.65 -2.57
CA GLU A 11 -18.64 25.20 -1.83
C GLU A 11 -18.39 24.43 -0.53
N SER A 12 -19.45 24.10 0.20
CA SER A 12 -19.36 23.24 1.38
C SER A 12 -18.77 21.86 1.05
N LYS A 13 -19.24 21.24 -0.04
CA LYS A 13 -18.74 19.92 -0.47
C LYS A 13 -17.27 19.97 -0.92
N ILE A 14 -16.87 21.01 -1.63
CA ILE A 14 -15.47 21.23 -2.01
C ILE A 14 -14.60 21.39 -0.76
N SER A 15 -15.05 22.15 0.23
CA SER A 15 -14.34 22.36 1.50
C SER A 15 -14.13 21.05 2.26
N GLU A 16 -15.18 20.23 2.35
CA GLU A 16 -15.12 18.90 2.97
C GLU A 16 -14.11 17.98 2.26
N LEU A 17 -14.21 17.85 0.93
CA LEU A 17 -13.32 17.00 0.15
C LEU A 17 -11.86 17.48 0.20
N ARG A 18 -11.62 18.79 0.28
CA ARG A 18 -10.26 19.35 0.46
C ARG A 18 -9.67 18.96 1.80
N LYS A 19 -10.43 19.06 2.89
CA LYS A 19 -9.98 18.61 4.23
C LYS A 19 -9.65 17.12 4.23
N GLU A 20 -10.51 16.30 3.63
CA GLU A 20 -10.25 14.86 3.52
C GLU A 20 -8.99 14.56 2.70
N ARG A 21 -8.80 15.27 1.58
CA ARG A 21 -7.58 15.15 0.76
C ARG A 21 -6.33 15.51 1.56
N GLU A 22 -6.36 16.61 2.31
CA GLU A 22 -5.23 17.05 3.13
C GLU A 22 -4.90 16.02 4.21
N ALA A 23 -5.90 15.47 4.91
CA ALA A 23 -5.69 14.42 5.90
C ALA A 23 -5.04 13.16 5.29
N ARG A 24 -5.53 12.71 4.13
CA ARG A 24 -4.96 11.56 3.41
C ARG A 24 -3.52 11.83 2.94
N LEU A 25 -3.23 13.04 2.46
CA LEU A 25 -1.88 13.42 2.04
C LEU A 25 -0.92 13.50 3.23
N ALA A 26 -1.35 14.09 4.35
CA ALA A 26 -0.55 14.15 5.56
C ALA A 26 -0.20 12.73 6.05
N PHE A 27 -1.17 11.81 6.06
CA PHE A 27 -0.94 10.41 6.36
C PHE A 27 0.09 9.78 5.40
N ALA A 28 -0.09 9.93 4.09
CA ALA A 28 0.82 9.37 3.09
C ALA A 28 2.25 9.93 3.23
N ILE A 29 2.39 11.23 3.50
CA ILE A 29 3.69 11.88 3.68
C ILE A 29 4.38 11.37 4.95
N ALA A 30 3.67 11.30 6.07
CA ALA A 30 4.21 10.78 7.33
C ALA A 30 4.75 9.35 7.17
N HIS A 31 4.09 8.52 6.37
CA HIS A 31 4.49 7.14 6.14
C HIS A 31 5.44 6.96 4.95
N LYS A 32 5.73 8.03 4.17
CA LYS A 32 6.64 7.97 3.02
C LYS A 32 8.07 7.60 3.43
N ALA A 33 8.50 8.04 4.61
CA ALA A 33 9.79 7.68 5.18
C ALA A 33 9.91 6.17 5.44
N LEU A 34 8.84 5.52 5.93
CA LEU A 34 8.80 4.08 6.19
C LEU A 34 8.79 3.24 4.89
N VAL A 35 8.13 3.75 3.85
CA VAL A 35 8.06 3.08 2.53
C VAL A 35 9.38 3.24 1.75
N SER A 36 10.18 4.27 2.05
CA SER A 36 11.44 4.54 1.34
C SER A 36 12.46 3.40 1.44
N PRO A 37 12.79 2.86 2.64
CA PRO A 37 13.61 1.65 2.79
C PRO A 37 13.08 0.48 1.97
N LEU A 38 11.79 0.14 2.10
CA LEU A 38 11.18 -0.99 1.38
C LEU A 38 11.30 -0.87 -0.16
N ARG A 39 11.27 0.34 -0.72
CA ARG A 39 11.50 0.55 -2.16
C ARG A 39 12.97 0.44 -2.57
N ARG A 40 13.90 0.64 -1.64
CA ARG A 40 15.35 0.55 -1.91
C ARG A 40 15.93 -0.81 -1.56
N THR A 41 15.22 -1.61 -0.76
CA THR A 41 15.61 -2.97 -0.40
C THR A 41 15.75 -3.85 -1.65
N PRO A 42 16.90 -4.51 -1.86
CA PRO A 42 17.12 -5.39 -3.01
C PRO A 42 16.10 -6.54 -3.07
N PRO A 43 15.76 -7.05 -4.27
CA PRO A 43 14.86 -8.20 -4.45
C PRO A 43 15.26 -9.42 -3.62
N GLU A 44 16.55 -9.69 -3.47
CA GLU A 44 17.11 -10.85 -2.77
C GLU A 44 16.72 -10.87 -1.29
N ILE A 45 16.71 -9.69 -0.66
CA ILE A 45 16.28 -9.54 0.74
C ILE A 45 14.78 -9.79 0.87
N PHE A 46 13.98 -9.32 -0.09
CA PHE A 46 12.55 -9.65 -0.11
C PHE A 46 12.32 -11.15 -0.30
N THR A 47 13.07 -11.81 -1.19
CA THR A 47 12.97 -13.26 -1.38
C THR A 47 13.29 -14.03 -0.11
N GLN A 48 14.32 -13.63 0.66
CA GLN A 48 14.61 -14.23 1.97
C GLN A 48 13.47 -14.02 2.97
N ILE A 49 12.94 -12.81 3.06
CA ILE A 49 11.78 -12.52 3.92
C ILE A 49 10.58 -13.39 3.51
N PHE A 50 10.32 -13.50 2.21
CA PHE A 50 9.21 -14.29 1.69
C PHE A 50 9.36 -15.77 2.04
N LEU A 51 10.56 -16.35 1.94
CA LEU A 51 10.82 -17.73 2.36
C LEU A 51 10.45 -17.93 3.83
N HIS A 52 10.90 -17.05 4.72
CA HIS A 52 10.53 -17.12 6.14
C HIS A 52 9.03 -16.96 6.39
N CYS A 53 8.33 -16.19 5.55
CA CYS A 53 6.88 -16.04 5.66
C CYS A 53 6.10 -17.28 5.19
N VAL A 54 6.70 -18.12 4.35
CA VAL A 54 6.08 -19.32 3.76
C VAL A 54 6.48 -20.58 4.52
N GLU A 55 7.54 -20.53 5.32
CA GLU A 55 8.01 -21.63 6.17
C GLU A 55 6.91 -22.19 7.10
N GLU A 56 6.83 -23.52 7.17
CA GLU A 56 5.76 -24.29 7.84
C GLU A 56 5.71 -24.11 9.38
N ASN A 57 6.75 -23.54 9.99
CA ASN A 57 6.83 -23.37 11.45
C ASN A 57 6.04 -22.17 11.97
N LEU A 58 5.36 -21.42 11.11
CA LEU A 58 4.48 -20.32 11.49
C LEU A 58 3.08 -20.85 11.82
N GLU A 59 2.41 -20.26 12.82
CA GLU A 59 1.01 -20.60 13.11
C GLU A 59 0.07 -20.32 11.92
N HIS A 60 0.43 -19.35 11.09
CA HIS A 60 -0.33 -18.93 9.91
C HIS A 60 0.64 -18.59 8.75
N PRO A 61 1.18 -19.59 8.05
CA PRO A 61 2.13 -19.34 6.96
C PRO A 61 1.43 -18.64 5.79
N MET A 62 2.12 -17.68 5.20
CA MET A 62 1.66 -17.06 3.96
C MET A 62 1.95 -17.97 2.78
N THR A 63 1.09 -17.94 1.76
CA THR A 63 1.37 -18.63 0.50
C THR A 63 2.10 -17.67 -0.44
N PRO A 64 2.83 -18.17 -1.44
CA PRO A 64 3.41 -17.34 -2.49
C PRO A 64 2.37 -16.45 -3.18
N ILE A 65 1.13 -16.98 -3.31
CA ILE A 65 -0.01 -16.26 -3.87
C ILE A 65 -0.43 -15.09 -2.96
N HIS A 66 -0.47 -15.28 -1.64
CA HIS A 66 -0.72 -14.19 -0.68
C HIS A 66 0.31 -13.07 -0.86
N LEU A 67 1.59 -13.41 -0.92
CA LEU A 67 2.68 -12.44 -1.09
C LEU A 67 2.59 -11.69 -2.43
N ALA A 68 2.30 -12.41 -3.51
CA ALA A 68 2.12 -11.84 -4.85
C ALA A 68 0.85 -10.97 -4.97
N SER A 69 -0.09 -11.05 -4.03
CA SER A 69 -1.30 -10.22 -4.05
C SER A 69 -1.08 -8.81 -3.47
N ILE A 70 -0.06 -8.61 -2.62
CA ILE A 70 0.12 -7.40 -1.81
C ILE A 70 0.39 -6.14 -2.66
N CYS A 71 1.35 -6.21 -3.59
CA CYS A 71 1.63 -5.10 -4.51
C CYS A 71 2.34 -5.59 -5.78
N SER A 72 2.43 -4.73 -6.80
CA SER A 72 3.09 -5.06 -8.07
C SER A 72 4.57 -5.44 -7.92
N ARG A 73 5.30 -4.77 -7.02
CA ARG A 73 6.71 -5.09 -6.74
C ARG A 73 6.85 -6.48 -6.12
N TRP A 74 6.05 -6.78 -5.09
CA TRP A 74 6.09 -8.07 -4.41
C TRP A 74 5.71 -9.21 -5.36
N ARG A 75 4.71 -8.99 -6.22
CA ARG A 75 4.36 -9.90 -7.32
C ARG A 75 5.54 -10.17 -8.24
N SER A 76 6.22 -9.13 -8.71
CA SER A 76 7.38 -9.28 -9.58
C SER A 76 8.49 -10.11 -8.93
N ILE A 77 8.78 -9.85 -7.64
CA ILE A 77 9.81 -10.58 -6.89
C ILE A 77 9.39 -12.03 -6.66
N ALA A 78 8.16 -12.27 -6.22
CA ALA A 78 7.63 -13.60 -5.93
C ALA A 78 7.58 -14.50 -7.18
N LEU A 79 7.16 -13.94 -8.33
CA LEU A 79 7.16 -14.68 -9.60
C LEU A 79 8.58 -14.93 -10.15
N SER A 80 9.55 -14.10 -9.77
CA SER A 80 10.96 -14.27 -10.17
C SER A 80 11.77 -15.13 -9.20
N SER A 81 11.15 -15.68 -8.16
CA SER A 81 11.81 -16.48 -7.11
C SER A 81 11.25 -17.91 -7.12
N PRO A 82 11.79 -18.83 -7.94
CA PRO A 82 11.29 -20.21 -8.07
C PRO A 82 11.23 -20.97 -6.75
N GLN A 83 12.11 -20.67 -5.79
CA GLN A 83 12.19 -21.31 -4.48
C GLN A 83 10.97 -21.04 -3.56
N LEU A 84 10.05 -20.15 -3.95
CA LEU A 84 8.81 -19.93 -3.22
C LEU A 84 7.72 -20.96 -3.58
N TRP A 85 7.83 -21.64 -4.72
CA TRP A 85 6.82 -22.54 -5.27
C TRP A 85 7.23 -24.01 -5.11
#